data_AF-F0JCX3-F1
#
_entry.id   AF-F0JCX3-F1
#
_cell.length_a   1.000
_cell.length_b   1.000
_cell.length_c   1.000
_cell.angle_alpha   90.00
_cell.angle_beta   90.00
_cell.angle_gamma   90.00
#
_symmetry.space_group_name_H-M   'P 1'
#
loop_
_entity.id
_entity.type
_entity.pdbx_description
1 polymer ?
#
loop_
_entity_poly.entity_id
_entity_poly.type
_entity_poly.pdbx_seq_one_letter_code
_entity_poly.pdbx_strand_id
1 'polypeptide(L)'
;MVRFLAQSNYLREVQRTFGGGYFNVSELLFRTLSVAVPMVVVYVLWRYRLLILHVLGRWAARLLRRRKRRAVENYLVSRGVVLEVCLYTGGAVGRKLCDARVASVAGGKMQLQLLDANPTFTQLKYQPVICFTRPFAYAGSRINAFVTLVARVRKRGVVLKELSLLTPVRYRFILRRRHSRQRVAREGAVRVKAWSGARARTFWMLRPELQTVNNPARYDDSTRLAVENISAGGMRLYIVNPKGGMPPLDKGSQLVLRVSVWSPKTRKYSFFTVLGAIRSRFSGRGGAIGLGVQFVAEGEKVNNRYTWHAVHGEIPALARFLAGIEE
;
A
#
# COMPACT_ATOMS: atom_id res chain seq x y z
N MET A 1 -32.80 -50.80 -74.07
CA MET A 1 -33.06 -51.35 -72.71
C MET A 1 -31.78 -51.50 -71.88
N VAL A 2 -30.70 -52.09 -72.42
CA VAL A 2 -29.42 -52.32 -71.71
C VAL A 2 -28.72 -51.03 -71.23
N ARG A 3 -28.76 -49.94 -72.00
CA ARG A 3 -28.19 -48.64 -71.59
C ARG A 3 -28.94 -47.98 -70.41
N PHE A 4 -30.24 -48.21 -70.29
CA PHE A 4 -31.06 -47.67 -69.19
C PHE A 4 -30.78 -48.39 -67.87
N LEU A 5 -30.58 -49.72 -67.94
CA LEU A 5 -30.17 -50.56 -66.80
C LEU A 5 -28.76 -50.21 -66.31
N ALA A 6 -27.83 -49.92 -67.22
CA ALA A 6 -26.48 -49.49 -66.88
C ALA A 6 -26.47 -48.10 -66.20
N GLN A 7 -27.26 -47.15 -66.71
CA GLN A 7 -27.39 -45.82 -66.07
C GLN A 7 -28.10 -45.89 -64.72
N SER A 8 -29.12 -46.72 -64.54
CA SER A 8 -29.78 -46.89 -63.24
C SER A 8 -28.88 -47.56 -62.20
N ASN A 9 -28.02 -48.50 -62.63
CA ASN A 9 -27.03 -49.13 -61.74
C ASN A 9 -25.91 -48.16 -61.37
N TYR A 10 -25.42 -47.36 -62.32
CA TYR A 10 -24.44 -46.33 -62.06
C TYR A 10 -24.98 -45.26 -61.10
N LEU A 11 -26.22 -44.79 -61.28
CA LEU A 11 -26.84 -43.83 -60.37
C LEU A 11 -27.10 -44.41 -58.98
N ARG A 12 -27.42 -45.71 -58.87
CA ARG A 12 -27.53 -46.42 -57.58
C ARG A 12 -26.18 -46.60 -56.89
N GLU A 13 -25.11 -46.87 -57.64
CA GLU A 13 -23.75 -46.98 -57.09
C GLU A 13 -23.21 -45.63 -56.63
N VAL A 14 -23.46 -44.57 -57.40
CA VAL A 14 -23.14 -43.18 -57.03
C VAL A 14 -23.94 -42.76 -55.79
N GLN A 15 -25.24 -43.08 -55.72
CA GLN A 15 -26.03 -42.87 -54.49
C GLN A 15 -25.56 -43.72 -53.31
N ARG A 16 -24.95 -44.90 -53.51
CA ARG A 16 -24.33 -45.69 -52.43
C ARG A 16 -22.96 -45.17 -52.01
N THR A 17 -22.18 -44.61 -52.93
CA THR A 17 -20.87 -44.00 -52.62
C THR A 17 -21.02 -42.64 -51.93
N PHE A 18 -22.07 -41.88 -52.24
CA PHE A 18 -22.37 -40.61 -51.56
C PHE A 18 -23.40 -40.73 -50.42
N GLY A 19 -24.24 -41.77 -50.41
CA GLY A 19 -25.26 -42.03 -49.38
C GLY A 19 -24.82 -42.98 -48.25
N GLY A 20 -23.57 -43.46 -48.30
CA GLY A 20 -22.98 -44.40 -47.33
C GLY A 20 -22.33 -43.74 -46.11
N GLY A 21 -22.61 -42.48 -45.84
CA GLY A 21 -22.11 -41.77 -44.67
C GLY A 21 -23.25 -41.06 -43.97
N TYR A 22 -24.07 -41.79 -43.20
CA TYR A 22 -24.80 -41.17 -42.11
C TYR A 22 -23.74 -40.65 -41.13
N PHE A 23 -23.19 -39.46 -41.39
CA PHE A 23 -22.57 -38.67 -40.34
C PHE A 23 -23.71 -38.41 -39.37
N ASN A 24 -23.81 -39.24 -38.33
CA ASN A 24 -24.67 -39.01 -37.20
C ASN A 24 -24.26 -37.65 -36.65
N VAL A 25 -24.95 -36.59 -37.07
CA VAL A 25 -24.68 -35.20 -36.65
C VAL A 25 -24.73 -35.15 -35.12
N SER A 26 -25.58 -35.97 -34.51
CA SER A 26 -25.63 -36.25 -33.08
C SER A 26 -24.33 -36.83 -32.51
N GLU A 27 -23.69 -37.80 -33.17
CA GLU A 27 -22.43 -38.40 -32.74
C GLU A 27 -21.26 -37.41 -32.90
N LEU A 28 -21.22 -36.66 -34.00
CA LEU A 28 -20.20 -35.63 -34.22
C LEU A 28 -20.37 -34.45 -33.25
N LEU A 29 -21.61 -34.03 -32.96
CA LEU A 29 -21.92 -33.08 -31.89
C LEU A 29 -21.51 -33.61 -30.54
N PHE A 30 -21.80 -34.87 -30.22
CA PHE A 30 -21.44 -35.47 -28.94
C PHE A 30 -19.91 -35.57 -28.77
N ARG A 31 -19.17 -35.96 -29.81
CA ARG A 31 -17.69 -35.98 -29.81
C ARG A 31 -17.08 -34.59 -29.70
N THR A 32 -17.67 -33.59 -30.35
CA THR A 32 -17.17 -32.21 -30.24
C THR A 32 -17.50 -31.60 -28.88
N LEU A 33 -18.71 -31.82 -28.34
CA LEU A 33 -19.09 -31.41 -26.98
C LEU A 33 -18.27 -32.12 -25.91
N SER A 34 -17.97 -33.41 -26.05
CA SER A 34 -17.22 -34.18 -25.06
C SER A 34 -15.77 -33.70 -24.91
N VAL A 35 -15.20 -33.03 -25.92
CA VAL A 35 -13.88 -32.39 -25.86
C VAL A 35 -13.99 -30.90 -25.52
N ALA A 36 -14.94 -30.18 -26.13
CA ALA A 36 -15.08 -28.75 -25.93
C ALA A 36 -15.52 -28.39 -24.50
N VAL A 37 -16.46 -29.14 -23.92
CA VAL A 37 -16.93 -28.90 -22.55
C VAL A 37 -15.80 -29.00 -21.52
N PRO A 38 -15.00 -30.08 -21.44
CA PRO A 38 -13.90 -30.15 -20.48
C PRO A 38 -12.83 -29.09 -20.74
N MET A 39 -12.52 -28.76 -22.00
CA MET A 39 -11.60 -27.65 -22.29
C MET A 39 -12.12 -26.31 -21.76
N VAL A 40 -13.39 -25.99 -22.00
CA VAL A 40 -14.03 -24.78 -21.48
C VAL A 40 -14.05 -24.80 -19.95
N VAL A 41 -14.36 -25.93 -19.32
CA VAL A 41 -14.36 -26.08 -17.86
C VAL A 41 -12.95 -25.85 -17.31
N VAL A 42 -11.91 -26.48 -17.87
CA VAL A 42 -10.51 -26.27 -17.47
C VAL A 42 -10.11 -24.81 -17.64
N TYR A 43 -10.47 -24.18 -18.75
CA TYR A 43 -10.20 -22.77 -19.00
C TYR A 43 -10.89 -21.87 -17.96
N VAL A 44 -12.16 -22.10 -17.67
CA VAL A 44 -12.93 -21.34 -16.66
C VAL A 44 -12.35 -21.56 -15.27
N LEU A 45 -12.05 -22.79 -14.88
CA LEU A 45 -11.42 -23.12 -13.61
C LEU A 45 -10.06 -22.44 -13.46
N TRP A 46 -9.24 -22.46 -14.51
CA TRP A 46 -7.95 -21.79 -14.53
C TRP A 46 -8.10 -20.26 -14.43
N ARG A 47 -8.98 -19.68 -15.25
CA ARG A 47 -9.23 -18.23 -15.32
C ARG A 47 -9.74 -17.69 -13.99
N TYR A 48 -10.60 -18.43 -13.30
CA TYR A 48 -11.22 -18.03 -12.03
C TYR A 48 -10.62 -18.73 -10.80
N ARG A 49 -9.47 -19.42 -10.92
CA ARG A 49 -8.86 -20.20 -9.83
C ARG A 49 -8.72 -19.42 -8.52
N LEU A 50 -8.30 -18.15 -8.59
CA LEU A 50 -8.12 -17.32 -7.40
C LEU A 50 -9.46 -16.99 -6.73
N LEU A 51 -10.50 -16.74 -7.53
CA LEU A 51 -11.85 -16.50 -7.02
C LEU A 51 -12.40 -17.77 -6.37
N ILE A 52 -12.27 -18.92 -7.03
CA ILE A 52 -12.73 -20.22 -6.53
C ILE A 52 -12.04 -20.56 -5.22
N LEU A 53 -10.70 -20.50 -5.18
CA LEU A 53 -9.92 -20.74 -3.96
C LEU A 53 -10.29 -19.76 -2.84
N HIS A 54 -10.54 -18.49 -3.16
CA HIS A 54 -10.95 -17.50 -2.17
C HIS A 54 -12.35 -17.79 -1.61
N VAL A 55 -13.30 -18.20 -2.46
CA VAL A 55 -14.67 -18.55 -2.06
C VAL A 55 -14.68 -19.82 -1.22
N LEU A 56 -13.96 -20.87 -1.63
CA LEU A 56 -13.79 -22.11 -0.88
C LEU A 56 -13.11 -21.85 0.47
N GLY A 57 -11.99 -21.13 0.48
CA GLY A 57 -11.29 -20.76 1.71
C GLY A 57 -12.15 -19.90 2.64
N ARG A 58 -13.00 -19.04 2.10
CA ARG A 58 -13.99 -18.26 2.87
C ARG A 58 -15.07 -19.16 3.46
N TRP A 59 -15.57 -20.14 2.71
CA TRP A 59 -16.57 -21.09 3.21
C TRP A 59 -15.99 -21.94 4.36
N ALA A 60 -14.83 -22.54 4.16
CA ALA A 60 -14.13 -23.31 5.19
C ALA A 60 -13.84 -22.47 6.45
N ALA A 61 -13.37 -21.24 6.27
CA ALA A 61 -13.05 -20.39 7.41
C ALA A 61 -14.28 -19.75 8.07
N ARG A 62 -15.44 -19.67 7.40
CA ARG A 62 -16.72 -19.34 8.05
C ARG A 62 -17.16 -20.47 8.97
N LEU A 63 -16.97 -21.73 8.58
CA LEU A 63 -17.29 -22.88 9.42
C LEU A 63 -16.40 -22.90 10.67
N LEU A 64 -15.08 -22.75 10.49
CA LEU A 64 -14.11 -22.90 11.58
C LEU A 64 -13.98 -21.68 12.51
N ARG A 65 -14.25 -20.46 12.02
CA ARG A 65 -13.89 -19.21 12.74
C ARG A 65 -14.99 -18.13 12.73
N ARG A 66 -16.27 -18.52 12.66
CA ARG A 66 -17.42 -17.61 12.51
C ARG A 66 -17.47 -16.48 13.55
N ARG A 67 -17.33 -16.81 14.84
CA ARG A 67 -17.45 -15.85 15.95
C ARG A 67 -16.36 -14.77 15.91
N LYS A 68 -15.08 -15.19 15.84
CA LYS A 68 -13.93 -14.25 15.80
C LYS A 68 -13.99 -13.28 14.61
N ARG A 69 -14.45 -13.75 13.44
CA ARG A 69 -14.57 -12.91 12.23
C ARG A 69 -15.64 -11.84 12.32
N ARG A 70 -16.86 -12.22 12.71
CA ARG A 70 -17.97 -11.27 12.88
C ARG A 70 -17.56 -10.15 13.83
N ALA A 71 -16.83 -10.51 14.87
CA ALA A 71 -16.40 -9.56 15.89
C ALA A 71 -15.35 -8.55 15.37
N VAL A 72 -14.38 -8.99 14.54
CA VAL A 72 -13.46 -8.08 13.82
C VAL A 72 -14.19 -7.22 12.78
N GLU A 73 -15.13 -7.80 12.02
CA GLU A 73 -15.93 -7.07 11.03
C GLU A 73 -16.77 -5.97 11.70
N ASN A 74 -17.44 -6.30 12.81
CA ASN A 74 -18.19 -5.34 13.62
C ASN A 74 -17.27 -4.26 14.22
N TYR A 75 -16.05 -4.61 14.63
CA TYR A 75 -15.07 -3.64 15.10
C TYR A 75 -14.68 -2.65 13.99
N LEU A 76 -14.41 -3.14 12.77
CA LEU A 76 -14.05 -2.29 11.64
C LEU A 76 -15.15 -1.28 11.29
N VAL A 77 -16.41 -1.71 11.35
CA VAL A 77 -17.60 -0.86 11.09
C VAL A 77 -17.82 0.13 12.25
N SER A 78 -17.97 -0.36 13.48
CA SER A 78 -18.31 0.48 14.65
C SER A 78 -17.28 1.56 14.96
N ARG A 79 -15.99 1.27 14.75
CA ARG A 79 -14.90 2.24 14.96
C ARG A 79 -14.58 3.09 13.73
N GLY A 80 -15.26 2.86 12.60
CA GLY A 80 -15.02 3.59 11.35
C GLY A 80 -13.56 3.53 10.91
N VAL A 81 -12.93 2.35 11.01
CA VAL A 81 -11.49 2.20 10.78
C VAL A 81 -11.16 2.57 9.34
N VAL A 82 -10.19 3.49 9.18
CA VAL A 82 -9.68 3.87 7.85
C VAL A 82 -8.76 2.77 7.34
N LEU A 83 -9.10 2.26 6.15
CA LEU A 83 -8.35 1.31 5.37
C LEU A 83 -7.59 2.04 4.27
N GLU A 84 -6.30 1.77 4.16
CA GLU A 84 -5.49 2.06 2.98
C GLU A 84 -5.55 0.83 2.07
N VAL A 85 -6.14 0.96 0.88
CA VAL A 85 -6.33 -0.14 -0.07
C VAL A 85 -5.29 -0.05 -1.17
N CYS A 86 -4.46 -1.08 -1.31
CA CYS A 86 -3.43 -1.20 -2.33
C CYS A 86 -3.64 -2.44 -3.20
N LEU A 87 -3.24 -2.38 -4.47
CA LEU A 87 -3.16 -3.57 -5.32
C LEU A 87 -2.15 -4.56 -4.74
N TYR A 88 -2.45 -5.86 -4.83
CA TYR A 88 -1.59 -6.91 -4.30
C TYR A 88 -1.33 -7.97 -5.36
N THR A 89 -0.24 -7.81 -6.11
CA THR A 89 0.08 -8.69 -7.25
C THR A 89 1.37 -9.45 -6.95
N GLY A 90 1.38 -10.76 -7.15
CA GLY A 90 2.60 -11.58 -7.00
C GLY A 90 3.25 -11.54 -5.61
N GLY A 91 2.48 -11.29 -4.54
CA GLY A 91 3.02 -11.19 -3.19
C GLY A 91 3.58 -9.81 -2.80
N ALA A 92 3.66 -8.88 -3.75
CA ALA A 92 4.14 -7.52 -3.53
C ALA A 92 2.98 -6.52 -3.36
N VAL A 93 3.21 -5.52 -2.52
CA VAL A 93 2.31 -4.38 -2.37
C VAL A 93 2.54 -3.44 -3.54
N GLY A 94 1.53 -3.31 -4.40
CA GLY A 94 1.56 -2.43 -5.55
C GLY A 94 1.01 -1.04 -5.25
N ARG A 95 0.49 -0.39 -6.30
CA ARG A 95 -0.05 0.97 -6.24
C ARG A 95 -1.22 1.08 -5.23
N LYS A 96 -1.23 2.19 -4.47
CA LYS A 96 -2.35 2.60 -3.64
C LYS A 96 -3.55 3.00 -4.50
N LEU A 97 -4.70 2.40 -4.25
CA LEU A 97 -5.96 2.69 -4.94
C LEU A 97 -6.74 3.80 -4.25
N CYS A 98 -6.98 3.67 -2.94
CA CYS A 98 -7.79 4.62 -2.18
C CYS A 98 -7.56 4.47 -0.67
N ASP A 99 -7.88 5.52 0.08
CA ASP A 99 -8.21 5.43 1.49
C ASP A 99 -9.73 5.39 1.64
N ALA A 100 -10.23 4.45 2.45
CA ALA A 100 -11.66 4.24 2.60
C ALA A 100 -12.02 3.76 4.01
N ARG A 101 -13.21 4.08 4.49
CA ARG A 101 -13.77 3.52 5.73
C ARG A 101 -14.69 2.35 5.42
N VAL A 102 -14.76 1.38 6.32
CA VAL A 102 -15.74 0.29 6.19
C VAL A 102 -17.11 0.83 6.60
N ALA A 103 -18.02 0.97 5.65
CA ALA A 103 -19.37 1.48 5.90
C ALA A 103 -20.29 0.37 6.43
N SER A 104 -20.24 -0.80 5.80
CA SER A 104 -21.06 -1.95 6.19
C SER A 104 -20.40 -3.25 5.78
N VAL A 105 -20.74 -4.33 6.48
CA VAL A 105 -20.35 -5.70 6.12
C VAL A 105 -21.61 -6.56 6.06
N ALA A 106 -22.01 -6.96 4.85
CA ALA A 106 -23.22 -7.75 4.61
C ALA A 106 -22.98 -8.78 3.51
N GLY A 107 -23.53 -9.99 3.67
CA GLY A 107 -23.44 -11.06 2.65
C GLY A 107 -22.00 -11.49 2.30
N GLY A 108 -21.02 -11.25 3.17
CA GLY A 108 -19.61 -11.49 2.88
C GLY A 108 -18.97 -10.50 1.92
N LYS A 109 -19.57 -9.31 1.80
CA LYS A 109 -19.03 -8.14 1.10
C LYS A 109 -18.87 -7.01 2.12
N MET A 110 -17.78 -6.28 2.01
CA MET A 110 -17.51 -5.07 2.77
C MET A 110 -17.71 -3.89 1.83
N GLN A 111 -18.70 -3.06 2.12
CA GLN A 111 -18.93 -1.81 1.39
C GLN A 111 -18.03 -0.73 1.99
N LEU A 112 -17.32 -0.02 1.12
CA LEU A 112 -16.38 1.00 1.53
C LEU A 112 -16.90 2.39 1.17
N GLN A 113 -16.79 3.31 2.14
CA GLN A 113 -16.94 4.73 1.91
C GLN A 113 -15.57 5.32 1.54
N LEU A 114 -15.41 5.76 0.30
CA LEU A 114 -14.16 6.33 -0.19
C LEU A 114 -13.90 7.69 0.48
N LEU A 115 -12.71 7.89 1.02
CA LEU A 115 -12.24 9.16 1.57
C LEU A 115 -11.34 9.89 0.57
N ASP A 116 -10.41 9.15 -0.02
CA ASP A 116 -9.48 9.65 -1.03
C ASP A 116 -9.25 8.53 -2.06
N ALA A 117 -9.29 8.86 -3.34
CA ALA A 117 -9.23 7.88 -4.43
C ALA A 117 -8.26 8.32 -5.51
N ASN A 118 -7.26 7.48 -5.78
CA ASN A 118 -6.32 7.70 -6.87
C ASN A 118 -6.96 7.30 -8.21
N PRO A 119 -6.71 8.06 -9.30
CA PRO A 119 -7.24 7.74 -10.62
C PRO A 119 -6.66 6.42 -11.12
N THR A 120 -7.49 5.52 -11.64
CA THR A 120 -7.05 4.19 -12.07
C THR A 120 -7.76 3.70 -13.32
N PHE A 121 -6.96 3.37 -14.34
CA PHE A 121 -7.41 2.81 -15.61
C PHE A 121 -7.65 1.29 -15.51
N THR A 122 -6.99 0.61 -14.59
CA THR A 122 -6.98 -0.85 -14.50
C THR A 122 -8.35 -1.44 -14.14
N GLN A 123 -8.75 -2.53 -14.79
CA GLN A 123 -9.96 -3.27 -14.39
C GLN A 123 -9.74 -3.91 -13.02
N LEU A 124 -10.48 -3.42 -12.01
CA LEU A 124 -10.27 -3.81 -10.62
C LEU A 124 -11.08 -5.04 -10.20
N LYS A 125 -12.11 -5.44 -10.95
CA LYS A 125 -13.02 -6.52 -10.54
C LYS A 125 -12.25 -7.84 -10.36
N TYR A 126 -12.44 -8.49 -9.21
CA TYR A 126 -11.73 -9.71 -8.78
C TYR A 126 -10.21 -9.59 -8.64
N GLN A 127 -9.65 -8.38 -8.69
CA GLN A 127 -8.23 -8.20 -8.43
C GLN A 127 -7.93 -8.35 -6.94
N PRO A 128 -6.82 -9.01 -6.58
CA PRO A 128 -6.33 -9.05 -5.22
C PRO A 128 -5.87 -7.66 -4.74
N VAL A 129 -6.33 -7.31 -3.55
CA VAL A 129 -5.97 -6.09 -2.84
C VAL A 129 -5.55 -6.42 -1.41
N ILE A 130 -4.60 -5.65 -0.91
CA ILE A 130 -4.22 -5.65 0.49
C ILE A 130 -4.74 -4.38 1.13
N CYS A 131 -5.44 -4.54 2.24
CA CYS A 131 -5.94 -3.43 3.03
C CYS A 131 -5.07 -3.29 4.27
N PHE A 132 -4.57 -2.09 4.53
CA PHE A 132 -3.82 -1.76 5.73
C PHE A 132 -4.65 -0.88 6.65
N THR A 133 -4.49 -1.09 7.96
CA THR A 133 -5.12 -0.29 9.00
C THR A 133 -4.08 0.16 10.01
N ARG A 134 -4.48 1.08 10.91
CA ARG A 134 -3.74 1.25 12.15
C ARG A 134 -3.77 -0.06 12.94
N PRO A 135 -2.67 -0.48 13.57
CA PRO A 135 -2.67 -1.66 14.42
C PRO A 135 -3.72 -1.55 15.52
N PHE A 136 -4.54 -2.59 15.67
CA PHE A 136 -5.44 -2.75 16.80
C PHE A 136 -5.30 -4.16 17.36
N ALA A 137 -5.48 -4.30 18.67
CA ALA A 137 -5.52 -5.59 19.32
C ALA A 137 -6.96 -6.11 19.30
N TYR A 138 -7.15 -7.35 18.87
CA TYR A 138 -8.43 -8.02 18.93
C TYR A 138 -8.26 -9.50 19.23
N ALA A 139 -8.96 -9.98 20.27
CA ALA A 139 -8.92 -11.38 20.73
C ALA A 139 -7.49 -11.91 20.95
N GLY A 140 -6.63 -11.12 21.61
CA GLY A 140 -5.23 -11.48 21.90
C GLY A 140 -4.27 -11.37 20.71
N SER A 141 -4.76 -11.07 19.51
CA SER A 141 -3.94 -10.89 18.30
C SER A 141 -3.90 -9.44 17.85
N ARG A 142 -2.72 -8.93 17.47
CA ARG A 142 -2.62 -7.64 16.79
C ARG A 142 -3.00 -7.82 15.32
N ILE A 143 -3.77 -6.90 14.78
CA ILE A 143 -4.22 -6.91 13.38
C ILE A 143 -3.93 -5.53 12.80
N ASN A 144 -3.36 -5.51 11.60
CA ASN A 144 -3.17 -4.27 10.85
C ASN A 144 -3.27 -4.43 9.33
N ALA A 145 -3.46 -5.65 8.84
CA ALA A 145 -3.57 -5.91 7.42
C ALA A 145 -4.42 -7.14 7.12
N PHE A 146 -5.07 -7.14 5.96
CA PHE A 146 -5.73 -8.32 5.41
C PHE A 146 -5.73 -8.26 3.88
N VAL A 147 -5.71 -9.44 3.26
CA VAL A 147 -5.79 -9.58 1.79
C VAL A 147 -7.19 -10.03 1.43
N THR A 148 -7.74 -9.41 0.40
CA THR A 148 -9.05 -9.74 -0.13
C THR A 148 -9.14 -9.44 -1.62
N LEU A 149 -10.27 -9.77 -2.24
CA LEU A 149 -10.57 -9.46 -3.63
C LEU A 149 -11.58 -8.33 -3.73
N VAL A 150 -11.48 -7.56 -4.81
CA VAL A 150 -12.48 -6.56 -5.17
C VAL A 150 -13.75 -7.26 -5.66
N ALA A 151 -14.88 -6.98 -5.01
CA ALA A 151 -16.18 -7.58 -5.35
C ALA A 151 -16.92 -6.77 -6.43
N ARG A 152 -17.04 -5.46 -6.23
CA ARG A 152 -17.69 -4.52 -7.15
C ARG A 152 -16.95 -3.20 -7.13
N VAL A 153 -16.84 -2.59 -8.31
CA VAL A 153 -16.28 -1.26 -8.52
C VAL A 153 -17.21 -0.48 -9.43
N ARG A 154 -17.48 0.78 -9.06
CA ARG A 154 -18.11 1.77 -9.93
C ARG A 154 -17.10 2.88 -10.20
N LYS A 155 -16.85 3.14 -11.49
CA LYS A 155 -15.97 4.22 -11.93
C LYS A 155 -16.75 5.21 -12.78
N ARG A 156 -16.34 6.47 -12.75
CA ARG A 156 -16.73 7.49 -13.72
C ARG A 156 -15.44 7.97 -14.40
N GLY A 157 -15.19 7.46 -15.61
CA GLY A 157 -13.87 7.57 -16.26
C GLY A 157 -12.78 6.90 -15.41
N VAL A 158 -11.75 7.66 -15.05
CA VAL A 158 -10.62 7.20 -14.22
C VAL A 158 -10.90 7.26 -12.72
N VAL A 159 -11.96 7.95 -12.30
CA VAL A 159 -12.25 8.22 -10.90
C VAL A 159 -13.07 7.09 -10.29
N LEU A 160 -12.57 6.54 -9.19
CA LEU A 160 -13.27 5.54 -8.40
C LEU A 160 -14.39 6.22 -7.59
N LYS A 161 -15.64 5.75 -7.75
CA LYS A 161 -16.81 6.30 -7.04
C LYS A 161 -17.33 5.35 -5.97
N GLU A 162 -17.32 4.06 -6.25
CA GLU A 162 -17.72 3.04 -5.28
C GLU A 162 -16.75 1.86 -5.33
N LEU A 163 -16.44 1.32 -4.16
CA LEU A 163 -15.62 0.13 -4.01
C LEU A 163 -16.25 -0.77 -2.95
N SER A 164 -16.40 -2.05 -3.29
CA SER A 164 -16.72 -3.09 -2.33
C SER A 164 -15.73 -4.22 -2.45
N LEU A 165 -15.37 -4.78 -1.31
CA LEU A 165 -14.42 -5.88 -1.19
C LEU A 165 -15.14 -7.12 -0.74
N LEU A 166 -14.59 -8.30 -1.01
CA LEU A 166 -15.00 -9.50 -0.30
C LEU A 166 -14.51 -9.44 1.15
N THR A 167 -15.20 -10.08 2.08
CA THR A 167 -14.67 -10.28 3.44
C THR A 167 -13.40 -11.13 3.38
N PRO A 168 -12.31 -10.75 4.06
CA PRO A 168 -11.04 -11.44 3.93
C PRO A 168 -11.08 -12.87 4.49
N VAL A 169 -10.17 -13.71 3.99
CA VAL A 169 -10.02 -15.09 4.49
C VAL A 169 -9.16 -15.13 5.77
N ARG A 170 -8.20 -14.21 5.90
CA ARG A 170 -7.32 -14.13 7.07
C ARG A 170 -7.03 -12.68 7.41
N TYR A 171 -7.04 -12.39 8.70
CA TYR A 171 -6.54 -11.15 9.28
C TYR A 171 -5.11 -11.42 9.77
N ARG A 172 -4.19 -10.47 9.55
CA ARG A 172 -2.79 -10.62 9.92
C ARG A 172 -2.19 -9.32 10.46
N PHE A 173 -1.06 -9.48 11.12
CA PHE A 173 -0.17 -8.39 11.48
C PHE A 173 1.03 -8.40 10.54
N ILE A 174 1.28 -7.27 9.88
CA ILE A 174 2.45 -7.03 9.03
C ILE A 174 3.24 -5.88 9.63
N LEU A 175 4.48 -6.15 10.05
CA LEU A 175 5.43 -5.10 10.42
C LEU A 175 5.80 -4.31 9.15
N ARG A 176 5.25 -3.08 9.02
CA ARG A 176 5.56 -2.17 7.90
C ARG A 176 6.77 -1.28 8.16
N ARG A 177 7.22 -1.20 9.42
CA ARG A 177 8.32 -0.33 9.86
C ARG A 177 9.28 -1.16 10.67
N ARG A 178 10.58 -1.00 10.40
CA ARG A 178 11.65 -1.63 11.18
C ARG A 178 11.82 -0.99 12.56
N HIS A 179 11.53 0.31 12.68
CA HIS A 179 11.72 1.08 13.91
C HIS A 179 10.42 1.66 14.44
N SER A 180 10.27 1.70 15.76
CA SER A 180 9.25 2.48 16.46
C SER A 180 9.49 3.96 16.20
N ARG A 181 8.39 4.74 16.15
CA ARG A 181 8.45 6.20 16.03
C ARG A 181 8.01 6.80 17.35
N GLN A 182 8.90 7.53 17.98
CA GLN A 182 8.59 8.31 19.17
C GLN A 182 7.92 9.61 18.75
N ARG A 183 6.74 9.86 19.31
CA ARG A 183 6.02 11.10 19.09
C ARG A 183 6.68 12.20 19.92
N VAL A 184 6.97 13.33 19.29
CA VAL A 184 7.52 14.48 19.99
C VAL A 184 6.36 15.17 20.70
N ALA A 185 6.26 14.98 22.02
CA ALA A 185 5.17 15.54 22.82
C ALA A 185 5.38 17.02 23.13
N ARG A 186 6.63 17.43 23.39
CA ARG A 186 7.00 18.81 23.74
C ARG A 186 7.70 19.48 22.58
N GLU A 187 7.16 20.59 22.11
CA GLU A 187 7.83 21.45 21.13
C GLU A 187 9.18 21.92 21.67
N GLY A 188 10.24 21.79 20.86
CA GLY A 188 11.62 22.09 21.25
C GLY A 188 12.40 20.91 21.84
N ALA A 189 11.76 19.78 22.21
CA ALA A 189 12.47 18.58 22.65
C ALA A 189 13.31 17.96 21.51
N VAL A 190 12.85 18.12 20.27
CA VAL A 190 13.65 17.84 19.08
C VAL A 190 13.81 19.14 18.29
N ARG A 191 15.06 19.55 18.08
CA ARG A 191 15.42 20.70 17.25
C ARG A 191 16.03 20.20 15.96
N VAL A 192 15.61 20.77 14.84
CA VAL A 192 16.11 20.40 13.52
C VAL A 192 16.51 21.66 12.78
N LYS A 193 17.71 21.64 12.23
CA LYS A 193 18.17 22.58 11.21
C LYS A 193 18.32 21.81 9.91
N ALA A 194 17.86 22.38 8.81
CA ALA A 194 17.83 21.73 7.51
C ALA A 194 18.42 22.64 6.43
N TRP A 195 19.15 22.01 5.52
CA TRP A 195 19.72 22.60 4.31
C TRP A 195 19.42 21.70 3.12
N SER A 196 19.42 22.26 1.91
CA SER A 196 19.43 21.47 0.67
C SER A 196 20.56 20.44 0.65
N GLY A 197 20.26 19.24 0.16
CA GLY A 197 21.24 18.16 -0.05
C GLY A 197 22.41 18.57 -0.95
N ALA A 198 22.20 19.50 -1.88
CA ALA A 198 23.27 20.06 -2.72
C ALA A 198 24.40 20.72 -1.89
N ARG A 199 24.11 21.12 -0.65
CA ARG A 199 25.05 21.78 0.27
C ARG A 199 25.70 20.81 1.26
N ALA A 200 25.62 19.49 1.06
CA ALA A 200 26.16 18.48 1.98
C ALA A 200 27.66 18.65 2.33
N ARG A 201 28.45 19.28 1.45
CA ARG A 201 29.88 19.54 1.68
C ARG A 201 30.18 20.93 2.24
N THR A 202 29.19 21.80 2.44
CA THR A 202 29.41 23.19 2.85
C THR A 202 28.38 23.70 3.85
N PHE A 203 27.40 22.88 4.25
CA PHE A 203 26.27 23.29 5.08
C PHE A 203 26.68 23.93 6.41
N TRP A 204 27.82 23.53 7.00
CA TRP A 204 28.28 24.06 8.28
C TRP A 204 28.76 25.52 8.22
N MET A 205 29.07 26.02 7.01
CA MET A 205 29.46 27.41 6.77
C MET A 205 28.25 28.29 6.41
N LEU A 206 27.08 27.69 6.16
CA LEU A 206 25.90 28.36 5.66
C LEU A 206 24.78 28.37 6.70
N ARG A 207 23.98 29.43 6.70
CA ARG A 207 22.76 29.50 7.52
C ARG A 207 21.78 28.39 7.08
N PRO A 208 21.08 27.71 8.02
CA PRO A 208 20.02 26.77 7.66
C PRO A 208 18.90 27.46 6.91
N GLU A 209 18.39 26.78 5.89
CA GLU A 209 17.25 27.25 5.09
C GLU A 209 15.94 27.06 5.84
N LEU A 210 15.86 26.00 6.65
CA LEU A 210 14.71 25.69 7.48
C LEU A 210 15.17 25.29 8.88
N GLN A 211 14.48 25.73 9.91
CA GLN A 211 14.80 25.35 11.28
C GLN A 211 13.58 25.31 12.19
N THR A 212 13.66 24.51 13.24
CA THR A 212 12.71 24.53 14.35
C THR A 212 12.92 25.77 15.22
N VAL A 213 11.83 26.36 15.71
CA VAL A 213 11.87 27.48 16.65
C VAL A 213 11.54 27.02 18.07
N ASN A 214 12.12 27.66 19.08
CA ASN A 214 11.95 27.28 20.48
C ASN A 214 10.59 27.67 21.05
N ASN A 215 9.99 28.78 20.58
CA ASN A 215 8.69 29.25 21.04
C ASN A 215 7.77 29.55 19.85
N PRO A 216 7.05 28.55 19.33
CA PRO A 216 6.21 28.69 18.14
C PRO A 216 5.18 29.81 18.21
N ALA A 217 4.62 30.09 19.40
CA ALA A 217 3.60 31.13 19.60
C ALA A 217 4.10 32.54 19.25
N ARG A 218 5.42 32.79 19.32
CA ARG A 218 6.02 34.08 18.95
C ARG A 218 6.35 34.22 17.45
N TYR A 219 6.20 33.14 16.68
CA TYR A 219 6.71 33.03 15.31
C TYR A 219 5.61 32.56 14.35
N ASP A 220 4.35 32.87 14.66
CA ASP A 220 3.18 32.24 14.06
C ASP A 220 2.99 32.53 12.56
N ASP A 221 3.64 33.57 12.01
CA ASP A 221 3.60 33.89 10.58
C ASP A 221 4.84 33.48 9.78
N SER A 222 5.89 33.04 10.48
CA SER A 222 7.19 32.75 9.87
C SER A 222 7.30 31.28 9.40
N THR A 223 8.04 31.07 8.30
CA THR A 223 8.36 29.72 7.83
C THR A 223 9.19 28.99 8.88
N ARG A 224 8.68 27.88 9.41
CA ARG A 224 9.38 27.11 10.45
C ARG A 224 9.19 25.61 10.29
N LEU A 225 10.15 24.84 10.82
CA LEU A 225 10.00 23.39 10.97
C LEU A 225 9.31 23.05 12.29
N ALA A 226 8.43 22.06 12.23
CA ALA A 226 7.89 21.35 13.38
C ALA A 226 8.16 19.85 13.21
N VAL A 227 8.58 19.19 14.29
CA VAL A 227 8.85 17.75 14.30
C VAL A 227 7.68 17.04 14.94
N GLU A 228 7.06 16.09 14.24
CA GLU A 228 5.94 15.31 14.78
C GLU A 228 6.41 14.03 15.47
N ASN A 229 7.33 13.32 14.80
CA ASN A 229 7.89 12.08 15.31
C ASN A 229 9.28 11.82 14.75
N ILE A 230 10.06 11.06 15.51
CA ILE A 230 11.42 10.63 15.18
C ILE A 230 11.55 9.12 15.42
N SER A 231 12.40 8.48 14.64
CA SER A 231 12.82 7.08 14.78
C SER A 231 14.29 6.98 14.40
N ALA A 232 14.92 5.85 14.72
CA ALA A 232 16.31 5.59 14.33
C ALA A 232 16.55 5.65 12.81
N GLY A 233 15.51 5.39 11.99
CA GLY A 233 15.61 5.38 10.53
C GLY A 233 15.05 6.61 9.80
N GLY A 234 14.50 7.58 10.53
CA GLY A 234 13.90 8.76 9.89
C GLY A 234 12.99 9.57 10.80
N MET A 235 12.41 10.63 10.24
CA MET A 235 11.55 11.56 10.97
C MET A 235 10.40 12.10 10.10
N ARG A 236 9.37 12.59 10.77
CA ARG A 236 8.26 13.30 10.14
C ARG A 236 8.30 14.76 10.54
N LEU A 237 8.39 15.61 9.52
CA LEU A 237 8.53 17.05 9.64
C LEU A 237 7.31 17.74 9.03
N TYR A 238 6.98 18.91 9.55
CA TYR A 238 6.07 19.86 8.93
C TYR A 238 6.79 21.17 8.73
N ILE A 239 6.61 21.76 7.55
CA ILE A 239 6.97 23.15 7.28
C ILE A 239 5.68 23.94 7.46
N VAL A 240 5.64 24.73 8.53
CA VAL A 240 4.53 25.61 8.86
C VAL A 240 4.77 26.94 8.14
N ASN A 241 3.70 27.51 7.56
CA ASN A 241 3.73 28.76 6.77
C ASN A 241 4.82 28.78 5.69
N PRO A 242 4.78 27.86 4.72
CA PRO A 242 5.81 27.78 3.66
C PRO A 242 5.84 29.07 2.84
N LYS A 243 6.84 29.92 3.09
CA LYS A 243 7.12 31.17 2.34
C LYS A 243 8.62 31.25 2.00
N GLY A 244 8.95 31.95 0.91
CA GLY A 244 10.32 32.25 0.50
C GLY A 244 11.07 31.09 -0.17
N GLY A 245 12.39 31.25 -0.31
CA GLY A 245 13.28 30.25 -0.90
C GLY A 245 13.49 29.04 0.02
N MET A 246 12.86 27.91 -0.32
CA MET A 246 12.96 26.64 0.41
C MET A 246 13.87 25.66 -0.34
N PRO A 247 14.48 24.67 0.35
CA PRO A 247 15.17 23.57 -0.32
C PRO A 247 14.21 22.80 -1.24
N PRO A 248 14.73 22.00 -2.18
CA PRO A 248 13.92 21.05 -2.94
C PRO A 248 13.15 20.11 -2.00
N LEU A 249 11.81 20.19 -2.02
CA LEU A 249 10.92 19.42 -1.14
C LEU A 249 10.29 18.21 -1.82
N ASP A 250 10.66 17.94 -3.07
CA ASP A 250 10.08 16.86 -3.86
C ASP A 250 10.53 15.49 -3.36
N LYS A 251 9.69 14.49 -3.60
CA LYS A 251 10.01 13.10 -3.26
C LYS A 251 11.28 12.68 -3.99
N GLY A 252 12.24 12.13 -3.25
CA GLY A 252 13.56 11.74 -3.74
C GLY A 252 14.64 12.80 -3.47
N SER A 253 14.26 14.05 -3.24
CA SER A 253 15.21 15.11 -2.88
C SER A 253 15.86 14.82 -1.53
N GLN A 254 17.11 15.28 -1.39
CA GLN A 254 17.90 15.12 -0.19
C GLN A 254 17.94 16.40 0.63
N LEU A 255 17.94 16.24 1.95
CA LEU A 255 18.13 17.29 2.93
C LEU A 255 19.28 16.91 3.86
N VAL A 256 20.16 17.86 4.12
CA VAL A 256 21.10 17.76 5.23
C VAL A 256 20.36 18.21 6.49
N LEU A 257 20.35 17.39 7.53
CA LEU A 257 19.66 17.67 8.77
C LEU A 257 20.64 17.61 9.94
N ARG A 258 20.64 18.65 10.76
CA ARG A 258 21.25 18.62 12.10
C ARG A 258 20.13 18.46 13.12
N VAL A 259 20.03 17.27 13.67
CA VAL A 259 18.99 16.86 14.61
C VAL A 259 19.56 16.92 16.01
N SER A 260 18.93 17.70 16.89
CA SER A 260 19.28 17.80 18.30
C SER A 260 18.13 17.23 19.12
N VAL A 261 18.37 16.18 19.90
CA VAL A 261 17.33 15.55 20.73
C VAL A 261 17.66 15.77 22.19
N TRP A 262 16.70 16.33 22.93
CA TRP A 262 16.81 16.54 24.37
C TRP A 262 16.75 15.20 25.10
N SER A 263 17.72 14.94 25.97
CA SER A 263 17.67 13.83 26.92
C SER A 263 17.09 14.31 28.25
N PRO A 264 15.96 13.75 28.70
CA PRO A 264 15.43 14.04 30.04
C PRO A 264 16.39 13.62 31.15
N LYS A 265 17.08 12.49 30.98
CA LYS A 265 18.01 11.91 31.97
C LYS A 265 19.23 12.80 32.20
N THR A 266 19.88 13.26 31.12
CA THR A 266 21.11 14.08 31.24
C THR A 266 20.85 15.58 31.23
N ARG A 267 19.61 16.02 30.93
CA ARG A 267 19.24 17.43 30.70
C ARG A 267 20.14 18.13 29.67
N LYS A 268 20.61 17.38 28.67
CA LYS A 268 21.47 17.88 27.58
C LYS A 268 20.91 17.46 26.22
N TYR A 269 21.26 18.21 25.18
CA TYR A 269 20.95 17.83 23.80
C TYR A 269 22.05 16.92 23.24
N SER A 270 21.63 15.80 22.65
CA SER A 270 22.47 14.97 21.79
C SER A 270 22.30 15.41 20.34
N PHE A 271 23.41 15.53 19.60
CA PHE A 271 23.42 16.05 18.24
C PHE A 271 23.76 14.94 17.25
N PHE A 272 22.98 14.85 16.19
CA PHE A 272 23.17 13.92 15.08
C PHE A 272 23.13 14.72 13.78
N THR A 273 24.16 14.60 12.96
CA THR A 273 24.18 15.20 11.62
C THR A 273 23.86 14.10 10.64
N VAL A 274 22.85 14.29 9.80
CA VAL A 274 22.32 13.20 8.96
C VAL A 274 21.96 13.72 7.58
N LEU A 275 22.16 12.89 6.57
CA LEU A 275 21.63 13.09 5.24
C LEU A 275 20.32 12.31 5.13
N GLY A 276 19.23 13.02 4.85
CA GLY A 276 17.89 12.44 4.76
C GLY A 276 17.32 12.56 3.35
N ALA A 277 16.69 11.50 2.84
CA ALA A 277 15.93 11.53 1.60
C ALA A 277 14.43 11.67 1.88
N ILE A 278 13.76 12.54 1.15
CA ILE A 278 12.30 12.74 1.25
C ILE A 278 11.59 11.55 0.59
N ARG A 279 10.92 10.72 1.40
CA ARG A 279 10.18 9.54 0.93
C ARG A 279 8.71 9.83 0.64
N SER A 280 8.14 10.81 1.32
CA SER A 280 6.76 11.25 1.09
C SER A 280 6.61 12.74 1.36
N ARG A 281 5.84 13.41 0.50
CA ARG A 281 5.35 14.77 0.70
C ARG A 281 3.82 14.71 0.78
N PHE A 282 3.22 15.41 1.72
CA PHE A 282 1.78 15.42 1.95
C PHE A 282 1.34 16.75 2.54
N SER A 283 0.06 17.11 2.37
CA SER A 283 -0.49 18.33 2.97
C SER A 283 -0.75 18.12 4.47
N GLY A 284 -0.19 19.01 5.29
CA GLY A 284 -0.44 19.11 6.72
C GLY A 284 -1.66 19.99 7.02
N ARG A 285 -1.99 20.10 8.32
CA ARG A 285 -3.05 21.01 8.78
C ARG A 285 -2.61 22.47 8.60
N GLY A 286 -3.56 23.35 8.34
CA GLY A 286 -3.29 24.80 8.21
C GLY A 286 -2.37 25.15 7.03
N GLY A 287 -2.44 24.41 5.92
CA GLY A 287 -1.59 24.66 4.75
C GLY A 287 -0.13 24.26 4.91
N ALA A 288 0.26 23.64 6.03
CA ALA A 288 1.62 23.17 6.25
C ALA A 288 2.04 22.10 5.22
N ILE A 289 3.32 22.04 4.87
CA ILE A 289 3.87 20.97 4.03
C ILE A 289 4.44 19.88 4.93
N GLY A 290 3.85 18.70 4.89
CA GLY A 290 4.32 17.53 5.61
C GLY A 290 5.36 16.73 4.81
N LEU A 291 6.44 16.33 5.46
CA LEU A 291 7.54 15.57 4.90
C LEU A 291 7.81 14.32 5.74
N GLY A 292 7.93 13.17 5.07
CA GLY A 292 8.47 11.94 5.64
C GLY A 292 9.90 11.76 5.15
N VAL A 293 10.87 11.97 6.03
CA VAL A 293 12.30 11.88 5.70
C VAL A 293 12.87 10.57 6.23
N GLN A 294 13.58 9.83 5.38
CA GLN A 294 14.34 8.65 5.76
C GLN A 294 15.82 9.01 5.84
N PHE A 295 16.53 8.56 6.88
CA PHE A 295 17.97 8.75 6.99
C PHE A 295 18.71 7.80 6.06
N VAL A 296 19.69 8.35 5.34
CA VAL A 296 20.47 7.66 4.30
C VAL A 296 21.94 7.62 4.67
N ALA A 297 22.46 8.67 5.31
CA ALA A 297 23.82 8.69 5.84
C ALA A 297 23.89 9.46 7.18
N GLU A 298 24.86 9.10 8.01
CA GLU A 298 25.29 9.86 9.18
C GLU A 298 26.54 10.67 8.83
N GLY A 299 26.59 11.92 9.28
CA GLY A 299 27.68 12.84 9.06
C GLY A 299 28.57 12.93 10.28
N GLU A 300 29.85 12.59 10.12
CA GLU A 300 30.87 12.75 11.15
C GLU A 300 31.82 13.90 10.77
N LYS A 301 32.23 14.69 11.76
CA LYS A 301 33.17 15.80 11.53
C LYS A 301 34.60 15.30 11.72
N VAL A 302 35.35 15.14 10.64
CA VAL A 302 36.76 14.73 10.62
C VAL A 302 37.59 15.84 9.99
N ASN A 303 38.62 16.34 10.69
CA ASN A 303 39.54 17.38 10.19
C ASN A 303 38.82 18.61 9.60
N ASN A 304 37.81 19.10 10.31
CA ASN A 304 36.98 20.25 9.93
C ASN A 304 36.12 20.08 8.65
N ARG A 305 36.03 18.86 8.12
CA ARG A 305 35.13 18.47 7.03
C ARG A 305 34.12 17.44 7.53
N TYR A 306 33.00 17.30 6.83
CA TYR A 306 32.03 16.25 7.13
C TYR A 306 32.22 15.07 6.19
N THR A 307 32.42 13.88 6.76
CA THR A 307 32.38 12.59 6.06
C THR A 307 31.02 11.96 6.25
N TRP A 308 30.48 11.34 5.20
CA TRP A 308 29.14 10.76 5.19
C TRP A 308 29.24 9.24 5.17
N HIS A 309 28.73 8.60 6.20
CA HIS A 309 28.70 7.16 6.35
C HIS A 309 27.29 6.66 6.04
N ALA A 310 27.15 5.83 5.01
CA ALA A 310 25.84 5.30 4.61
C ALA A 310 25.22 4.48 5.75
N VAL A 311 23.93 4.67 6.01
CA VAL A 311 23.19 3.95 7.04
C VAL A 311 22.15 3.02 6.42
N HIS A 312 22.21 1.75 6.78
CA HIS A 312 21.30 0.72 6.27
C HIS A 312 20.03 0.60 7.12
N GLY A 313 19.23 1.67 7.09
CA GLY A 313 17.90 1.71 7.68
C GLY A 313 17.82 2.33 9.06
N GLU A 314 18.93 2.42 9.80
CA GLU A 314 19.00 3.09 11.11
C GLU A 314 20.35 3.72 11.40
N ILE A 315 20.33 4.78 12.21
CA ILE A 315 21.52 5.38 12.81
C ILE A 315 21.72 4.71 14.17
N PRO A 316 22.77 3.89 14.38
CA PRO A 316 22.94 3.10 15.60
C PRO A 316 23.01 3.96 16.87
N ALA A 317 23.70 5.10 16.81
CA ALA A 317 23.82 6.01 17.94
C ALA A 317 22.45 6.59 18.34
N LEU A 318 21.63 6.97 17.35
CA LEU A 318 20.27 7.44 17.58
C LEU A 318 19.37 6.32 18.11
N ALA A 319 19.52 5.09 17.59
CA ALA A 319 18.74 3.94 18.05
C ALA A 319 18.94 3.66 19.54
N ARG A 320 20.21 3.59 19.99
CA ARG A 320 20.58 3.40 21.40
C ARG A 320 20.05 4.55 22.26
N PHE A 321 20.19 5.78 21.77
CA PHE A 321 19.72 6.97 22.46
C PHE A 321 18.20 6.98 22.66
N LEU A 322 17.44 6.65 21.62
CA LEU A 322 15.97 6.61 21.67
C LEU A 322 15.48 5.46 22.57
N ALA A 323 16.14 4.29 22.54
CA ALA A 323 15.81 3.18 23.44
C ALA A 323 15.98 3.58 24.91
N GLY A 324 17.06 4.28 25.25
CA GLY A 324 17.29 4.76 26.62
C GLY A 324 16.34 5.86 27.11
N ILE A 325 15.50 6.43 26.25
CA ILE A 325 14.43 7.39 26.63
C ILE A 325 13.10 6.66 26.92
N GLU A 326 12.88 5.48 26.35
CA GLU A 326 11.65 4.70 26.55
C GLU A 326 11.57 4.01 27.91
N GLU A 327 12.72 3.82 28.58
CA GLU A 327 12.86 3.35 29.98
C GLU A 327 12.79 4.49 31.01
#